data_AF-A0A2S9WXB7-F1
#
_entry.id   AF-A0A2S9WXB7-F1
#
_cell.length_a   1.000
_cell.length_b   1.000
_cell.length_c   1.000
_cell.angle_alpha   90.00
_cell.angle_beta   90.00
_cell.angle_gamma   90.00
#
_symmetry.space_group_name_H-M   'P 1'
#
loop_
_entity.id
_entity.type
_entity.pdbx_description
1 polymer ?
#
loop_
_entity_poly.entity_id
_entity_poly.type
_entity_poly.pdbx_seq_one_letter_code
_entity_poly.pdbx_strand_id
1 'polypeptide(L)'
;MALNNLFKINLPYGLYVLQDGRIAFFNREYQPLGYGERYLSGKEQREIFNRIAIDVPKLTIDRIRKILDESELKTSFKLHDDADYKYQAHFYFDGDNPVNTEKASHYKEYFKILKEITKYQVKK
;
A
#
# COMPACT_ATOMS: atom_id res chain seq x y z
N MET A 1 6.43 5.90 -23.13
CA MET A 1 6.35 5.80 -21.64
C MET A 1 7.49 4.93 -21.18
N ALA A 2 8.28 5.35 -20.18
CA ALA A 2 9.36 4.53 -19.66
C ALA A 2 8.81 3.35 -18.83
N LEU A 3 9.54 2.23 -18.80
CA LEU A 3 9.13 1.00 -18.09
C LEU A 3 8.93 1.22 -16.58
N ASN A 4 9.54 2.25 -16.01
CA ASN A 4 9.35 2.65 -14.61
C ASN A 4 7.90 3.03 -14.25
N ASN A 5 7.08 3.43 -15.23
CA ASN A 5 5.66 3.71 -15.02
C ASN A 5 4.87 2.44 -14.70
N LEU A 6 5.29 1.26 -15.19
CA LEU A 6 4.63 0.00 -14.87
C LEU A 6 4.69 -0.30 -13.37
N PHE A 7 5.82 0.01 -12.73
CA PHE A 7 5.97 -0.14 -11.30
C PHE A 7 5.10 0.87 -10.55
N LYS A 8 5.22 2.17 -10.88
CA LYS A 8 4.50 3.23 -10.15
C LYS A 8 2.98 3.12 -10.21
N ILE A 9 2.45 2.56 -11.30
CA ILE A 9 1.00 2.46 -11.54
C ILE A 9 0.44 1.14 -11.00
N ASN A 10 1.15 0.02 -11.20
CA ASN A 10 0.57 -1.30 -10.98
C ASN A 10 0.98 -1.95 -9.64
N LEU A 11 2.00 -1.42 -8.97
CA LEU A 11 2.48 -1.99 -7.71
C LEU A 11 2.12 -1.12 -6.50
N PRO A 12 1.79 -1.73 -5.35
CA PRO A 12 1.43 -0.98 -4.15
C PRO A 12 2.55 -0.09 -3.66
N TYR A 13 2.27 1.21 -3.54
CA TYR A 13 3.09 2.10 -2.75
C TYR A 13 2.82 1.92 -1.26
N GLY A 14 1.58 1.53 -0.93
CA GLY A 14 1.14 1.36 0.43
C GLY A 14 -0.26 0.78 0.53
N LEU A 15 -0.78 0.81 1.75
CA LEU A 15 -2.15 0.42 2.05
C LEU A 15 -2.81 1.39 3.03
N TYR A 16 -4.13 1.45 2.93
CA TYR A 16 -5.02 2.04 3.91
C TYR A 16 -5.71 0.93 4.69
N VAL A 17 -5.84 1.10 6.00
CA VAL A 17 -6.78 0.33 6.80
C VAL A 17 -7.99 1.22 7.05
N LEU A 18 -9.14 0.84 6.51
CA LEU A 18 -10.39 1.57 6.65
C LEU A 18 -10.91 1.51 8.09
N GLN A 19 -11.90 2.36 8.40
CA GLN A 19 -12.50 2.44 9.74
C GLN A 19 -13.11 1.11 10.22
N ASP A 20 -13.58 0.28 9.28
CA ASP A 20 -14.14 -1.05 9.55
C ASP A 20 -13.08 -2.18 9.56
N GLY A 21 -11.80 -1.84 9.44
CA GLY A 21 -10.69 -2.79 9.44
C GLY A 21 -10.37 -3.43 8.09
N ARG A 22 -11.16 -3.19 7.03
CA ARG A 22 -10.83 -3.64 5.68
C ARG A 22 -9.61 -2.89 5.14
N ILE A 23 -8.89 -3.50 4.21
CA ILE A 23 -7.63 -2.99 3.68
C ILE A 23 -7.80 -2.65 2.20
N ALA A 24 -7.29 -1.50 1.78
CA ALA A 24 -7.19 -1.15 0.37
C ALA A 24 -5.78 -0.70 0.01
N PHE A 25 -5.29 -1.12 -1.15
CA PHE A 25 -3.95 -0.76 -1.62
C PHE A 25 -4.00 0.47 -2.53
N PHE A 26 -2.93 1.27 -2.51
CA PHE A 26 -2.80 2.44 -3.35
C PHE A 26 -1.43 2.51 -4.03
N ASN A 27 -1.37 3.18 -5.17
CA ASN A 27 -0.16 3.38 -5.96
C ASN A 27 0.57 4.69 -5.56
N ARG A 28 1.66 5.05 -6.23
CA ARG A 28 2.44 6.25 -5.84
C ARG A 28 1.69 7.57 -6.03
N GLU A 29 0.69 7.61 -6.89
CA GLU A 29 -0.19 8.75 -7.11
C GLU A 29 -1.37 8.77 -6.10
N TYR A 30 -1.27 7.97 -5.04
CA TYR A 30 -2.30 7.74 -4.02
C TYR A 30 -3.63 7.23 -4.59
N GLN A 31 -3.61 6.69 -5.81
CA GLN A 31 -4.80 6.18 -6.46
C GLN A 31 -5.08 4.73 -6.01
N PRO A 32 -6.35 4.34 -5.88
CA PRO A 32 -6.74 2.96 -5.62
C PRO A 32 -6.15 2.02 -6.66
N LEU A 33 -5.47 0.97 -6.20
CA LEU A 33 -4.92 -0.04 -7.10
C LEU A 33 -6.02 -0.95 -7.65
N GLY A 34 -5.89 -1.33 -8.92
CA GLY A 34 -6.89 -2.14 -9.62
C GLY A 34 -8.09 -1.35 -10.13
N TYR A 35 -8.10 -0.02 -9.99
CA TYR A 35 -9.10 0.86 -10.58
C TYR A 35 -8.52 1.61 -11.79
N GLY A 36 -9.29 1.67 -12.89
CA GLY A 36 -8.79 2.09 -14.20
C GLY A 36 -9.08 3.54 -14.60
N GLU A 37 -9.90 4.28 -13.84
CA GLU A 37 -10.24 5.66 -14.19
C GLU A 37 -9.22 6.66 -13.63
N ARG A 38 -9.07 7.78 -14.32
CA ARG A 38 -8.01 8.76 -14.08
C ARG A 38 -8.47 9.80 -13.06
N TYR A 39 -7.61 10.06 -12.07
CA TYR A 39 -7.69 11.17 -11.12
C TYR A 39 -8.97 11.19 -10.27
N LEU A 40 -8.96 10.33 -9.25
CA LEU A 40 -9.96 10.38 -8.20
C LEU A 40 -9.50 11.36 -7.13
N SER A 41 -10.40 12.22 -6.67
CA SER A 41 -10.16 13.11 -5.54
C SER A 41 -11.37 13.15 -4.60
N GLY A 42 -11.09 13.41 -3.32
CA GLY A 42 -12.12 13.56 -2.30
C GLY A 42 -13.06 12.36 -2.21
N LYS A 43 -14.36 12.64 -2.31
CA LYS A 43 -15.44 11.67 -2.07
C LYS A 43 -15.42 10.48 -3.03
N GLU A 44 -15.08 10.70 -4.30
CA GLU A 44 -15.09 9.65 -5.32
C GLU A 44 -14.00 8.60 -5.04
N GLN A 45 -12.80 9.08 -4.68
CA GLN A 45 -11.68 8.22 -4.30
C GLN A 45 -12.04 7.35 -3.08
N ARG A 46 -12.72 7.94 -2.10
CA ARG A 46 -13.21 7.25 -0.92
C ARG A 46 -14.21 6.15 -1.25
N GLU A 47 -15.20 6.43 -2.10
CA GLU A 47 -16.20 5.45 -2.51
C GLU A 47 -15.54 4.27 -3.21
N ILE A 48 -14.51 4.52 -4.03
CA ILE A 48 -13.78 3.47 -4.72
C ILE A 48 -12.93 2.64 -3.75
N PHE A 49 -12.20 3.28 -2.82
CA PHE A 49 -11.49 2.54 -1.78
C PHE A 49 -12.43 1.63 -0.99
N ASN A 50 -13.63 2.10 -0.63
CA ASN A 50 -14.63 1.28 0.04
C ASN A 50 -15.11 0.09 -0.80
N ARG A 51 -15.18 0.24 -2.13
CA ARG A 51 -15.60 -0.82 -3.05
C ARG A 51 -14.51 -1.86 -3.28
N ILE A 52 -13.24 -1.46 -3.33
CA ILE A 52 -12.11 -2.37 -3.59
C ILE A 52 -11.46 -2.91 -2.31
N ALA A 53 -11.81 -2.39 -1.14
CA ALA A 53 -11.24 -2.83 0.11
C ALA A 53 -11.58 -4.29 0.41
N ILE A 54 -10.56 -5.03 0.82
CA ILE A 54 -10.63 -6.46 1.10
C ILE A 54 -10.60 -6.71 2.61
N ASP A 55 -11.40 -7.67 3.06
CA ASP A 55 -11.33 -8.17 4.43
C ASP A 55 -10.23 -9.24 4.52
N VAL A 56 -9.20 -8.96 5.30
CA VAL A 56 -8.07 -9.87 5.53
C VAL A 56 -7.91 -10.08 7.05
N PRO A 57 -8.75 -10.90 7.70
CA PRO A 57 -8.89 -10.91 9.16
C PRO A 57 -7.59 -11.21 9.92
N LYS A 58 -6.68 -11.95 9.28
CA LYS A 58 -5.39 -12.34 9.86
C LYS A 58 -4.29 -11.29 9.63
N LEU A 59 -4.49 -10.27 8.81
CA LEU A 59 -3.53 -9.18 8.61
C LEU A 59 -3.86 -8.03 9.56
N THR A 60 -3.56 -8.22 10.85
CA THR A 60 -3.84 -7.22 11.89
C THR A 60 -2.90 -6.01 11.81
N ILE A 61 -3.26 -4.91 12.48
CA ILE A 61 -2.42 -3.71 12.61
C ILE A 61 -1.01 -4.04 13.10
N ASP A 62 -0.89 -4.86 14.14
CA ASP A 62 0.41 -5.27 14.69
C ASP A 62 1.23 -6.08 13.69
N ARG A 63 0.58 -6.89 12.85
CA ARG A 63 1.26 -7.66 11.80
C ARG A 63 1.75 -6.75 10.68
N ILE A 64 0.94 -5.77 10.27
CA ILE A 64 1.35 -4.76 9.28
C ILE A 64 2.56 -4.00 9.82
N ARG A 65 2.48 -3.45 11.04
CA ARG A 65 3.59 -2.74 11.67
C ARG A 65 4.84 -3.62 11.75
N LYS A 66 4.72 -4.87 12.22
CA LYS A 66 5.85 -5.81 12.28
C LYS A 66 6.51 -6.04 10.92
N ILE A 67 5.72 -6.26 9.86
CA ILE A 67 6.26 -6.45 8.49
C ILE A 67 7.05 -5.21 8.04
N LEU A 68 6.56 -4.01 8.35
CA LEU A 68 7.22 -2.76 7.98
C LEU A 68 8.48 -2.48 8.81
N ASP A 69 8.45 -2.80 10.11
CA ASP A 69 9.59 -2.65 11.03
C ASP A 69 10.72 -3.65 10.72
N GLU A 70 10.40 -4.82 10.15
CA GLU A 70 11.38 -5.84 9.71
C GLU A 70 11.96 -5.57 8.30
N SER A 71 11.54 -4.48 7.65
CA SER A 71 12.09 -4.04 6.37
C SER A 71 13.33 -3.18 6.57
N GLU A 72 14.32 -3.32 5.69
CA GLU A 72 15.46 -2.39 5.65
C GLU A 72 15.13 -1.09 4.90
N LEU A 73 13.95 -1.01 4.26
CA LEU A 73 13.47 0.23 3.65
C LEU A 73 12.97 1.19 4.72
N LYS A 74 13.09 2.48 4.47
CA LYS A 74 12.34 3.46 5.24
C LYS A 74 10.86 3.26 4.93
N THR A 75 10.09 2.84 5.93
CA THR A 75 8.64 2.65 5.86
C THR A 75 7.92 3.63 6.79
N SER A 76 6.60 3.75 6.66
CA SER A 76 5.82 4.51 7.64
C SER A 76 4.49 3.85 7.94
N PHE A 77 4.02 4.04 9.17
CA PHE A 77 2.72 3.58 9.63
C PHE A 77 2.11 4.67 10.50
N LYS A 78 1.05 5.32 10.02
CA LYS A 78 0.43 6.49 10.65
C LYS A 78 -1.03 6.22 11.00
N LEU A 79 -1.44 6.65 12.19
CA LEU A 79 -2.84 6.74 12.61
C LEU A 79 -3.45 8.03 12.07
N HIS A 80 -4.70 7.97 11.63
CA HIS A 80 -5.49 9.12 11.22
C HIS A 80 -6.88 9.03 11.87
N ASP A 81 -7.14 9.94 12.80
CA ASP A 81 -8.40 9.93 13.56
C ASP A 81 -9.55 10.63 12.80
N ASP A 82 -9.22 11.61 11.95
CA ASP A 82 -10.20 12.40 11.18
C ASP A 82 -10.21 12.08 9.68
N ALA A 83 -9.69 10.92 9.28
CA ALA A 83 -9.67 10.48 7.88
C ALA A 83 -10.63 9.32 7.61
N ASP A 84 -10.92 9.12 6.33
CA ASP A 84 -11.75 8.00 5.85
C ASP A 84 -11.12 6.62 6.04
N TYR A 85 -9.84 6.60 6.39
CA TYR A 85 -9.09 5.43 6.80
C TYR A 85 -8.49 5.69 8.17
N LYS A 86 -8.40 4.62 8.96
CA LYS A 86 -7.82 4.67 10.30
C LYS A 86 -6.29 4.67 10.25
N TYR A 87 -5.70 3.90 9.34
CA TYR A 87 -4.24 3.84 9.20
C TYR A 87 -3.78 3.99 7.76
N GLN A 88 -2.62 4.62 7.58
CA GLN A 88 -1.88 4.66 6.33
C GLN A 88 -0.50 4.04 6.53
N ALA A 89 -0.18 3.08 5.67
CA ALA A 89 1.12 2.43 5.60
C ALA A 89 1.80 2.73 4.26
N HIS A 90 3.06 3.17 4.29
CA HIS A 90 3.90 3.26 3.09
C HIS A 90 4.98 2.19 3.13
N PHE A 91 5.17 1.49 2.01
CA PHE A 91 6.14 0.38 1.90
C PHE A 91 7.56 0.88 1.59
N TYR A 92 7.71 2.13 1.19
CA TYR A 92 9.00 2.80 1.00
C TYR A 92 8.80 4.33 1.01
N PHE A 93 9.88 5.11 1.08
CA PHE A 93 9.90 6.55 0.79
C PHE A 93 10.61 6.83 -0.54
N ASP A 94 10.51 8.06 -1.04
CA ASP A 94 11.07 8.45 -2.35
C ASP A 94 12.57 8.14 -2.53
N GLY A 95 13.38 8.27 -1.47
CA GLY A 95 14.81 7.92 -1.50
C GLY A 95 15.07 6.41 -1.63
N ASP A 96 14.11 5.60 -1.17
CA ASP A 96 14.15 4.14 -1.20
C ASP A 96 13.27 3.55 -2.30
N ASN A 97 12.86 4.39 -3.26
CA ASN A 97 12.04 3.98 -4.39
C ASN A 97 12.69 2.78 -5.11
N PRO A 98 12.03 1.61 -5.18
CA PRO A 98 12.61 0.39 -5.76
C PRO A 98 13.02 0.51 -7.23
N VAL A 99 12.45 1.49 -7.94
CA VAL A 99 12.77 1.77 -9.35
C VAL A 99 13.93 2.77 -9.50
N ASN A 100 14.38 3.37 -8.41
CA ASN A 100 15.59 4.16 -8.41
C ASN A 100 16.78 3.19 -8.42
N THR A 101 17.42 3.04 -9.59
CA THR A 101 18.30 1.93 -9.97
C THR A 101 19.66 1.91 -9.27
N GLU A 102 19.93 2.83 -8.36
CA GLU A 102 21.22 2.93 -7.68
C GLU A 102 21.44 1.79 -6.66
N LYS A 103 20.36 1.13 -6.19
CA LYS A 103 20.43 0.04 -5.20
C LYS A 103 19.44 -1.09 -5.49
N ALA A 104 19.94 -2.17 -6.09
CA ALA A 104 19.14 -3.38 -6.35
C ALA A 104 18.53 -4.01 -5.07
N SER A 105 19.13 -3.76 -3.90
CA SER A 105 18.61 -4.20 -2.60
C SER A 105 17.22 -3.62 -2.29
N HIS A 106 16.92 -2.39 -2.73
CA HIS A 106 15.62 -1.78 -2.46
C HIS A 106 14.46 -2.55 -3.12
N TYR A 107 14.71 -3.04 -4.33
CA TYR A 107 13.77 -3.91 -5.03
C TYR A 107 13.51 -5.20 -4.25
N LYS A 108 14.58 -5.85 -3.78
CA LYS A 108 14.47 -7.09 -3.00
C LYS A 108 13.67 -6.89 -1.70
N GLU A 109 13.96 -5.82 -0.96
CA GLU A 109 13.28 -5.54 0.32
C GLU A 109 11.82 -5.14 0.12
N TYR A 110 11.51 -4.40 -0.95
CA TYR A 110 10.13 -4.09 -1.30
C TYR A 110 9.31 -5.37 -1.58
N PHE A 111 9.86 -6.29 -2.38
CA PHE A 111 9.18 -7.55 -2.67
C PHE A 111 9.12 -8.49 -1.45
N LYS A 112 10.01 -8.34 -0.47
CA LYS A 112 9.90 -9.03 0.82
C LYS A 112 8.64 -8.58 1.57
N ILE A 113 8.36 -7.28 1.64
CA ILE A 113 7.10 -6.75 2.23
C ILE A 113 5.89 -7.36 1.53
N LEU A 114 5.84 -7.31 0.19
CA LEU A 114 4.72 -7.86 -0.58
C LEU A 114 4.57 -9.37 -0.37
N LYS A 115 5.68 -10.11 -0.30
CA LYS A 115 5.68 -11.55 -0.03
C LYS A 115 5.11 -11.87 1.35
N GLU A 116 5.37 -11.07 2.37
CA GLU A 116 4.79 -11.26 3.70
C GLU A 116 3.28 -10.97 3.71
N ILE A 117 2.84 -9.88 3.07
CA ILE A 117 1.42 -9.50 2.99
C ILE A 117 0.60 -10.51 2.20
N THR A 118 1.14 -11.10 1.14
CA THR A 118 0.43 -12.06 0.28
C THR A 118 0.23 -13.44 0.93
N LYS A 119 0.82 -13.71 2.09
CA LYS A 119 0.57 -14.94 2.87
C LYS A 119 -0.82 -14.97 3.52
N TYR A 120 -1.47 -13.81 3.64
CA TYR A 120 -2.76 -13.70 4.30
C TYR A 120 -3.91 -13.92 3.32
N GLN A 121 -4.94 -14.63 3.79
CA GLN A 121 -6.10 -14.99 2.97
C GLN A 121 -7.20 -13.94 3.10
N VAL A 122 -7.78 -13.58 1.95
CA VAL A 122 -9.00 -12.76 1.89
C VAL A 122 -10.17 -13.59 2.39
N LYS A 123 -11.02 -13.01 3.24
CA LYS A 123 -12.28 -13.63 3.62
C LYS A 123 -13.21 -13.62 2.40
N LYS A 124 -13.60 -14.81 1.94
CA LYS A 124 -14.58 -14.98 0.86
C LYS A 124 -15.99 -14.65 1.31
#